data_AF-A0A8J4TIB4-F1
#
_entry.id   AF-A0A8J4TIB4-F1
#
_cell.length_a   1.000
_cell.length_b   1.000
_cell.length_c   1.000
_cell.angle_alpha   90.00
_cell.angle_beta   90.00
_cell.angle_gamma   90.00
#
_symmetry.space_group_name_H-M   'P 1'
#
loop_
_entity.id
_entity.type
_entity.pdbx_description
1 polymer ?
#
loop_
_entity_poly.entity_id
_entity_poly.type
_entity_poly.pdbx_seq_one_letter_code
_entity_poly.pdbx_strand_id
1 'polypeptide(L)'
;DFAEKEKAIAKALEDLRANFYCELCDKQYQKHQEFDNHINSYDHAHKQRLKELKQREFARNVSSRSRKDGKKQEKMLRRLHELAELRKQQD
;
A
#
# COMPACT_ATOMS: atom_id res chain seq x y z
N ASP A 1 5.66 -28.34 -25.52
CA ASP A 1 6.58 -28.39 -24.36
C ASP A 1 7.74 -27.38 -24.44
N PHE A 2 8.34 -27.13 -25.61
CA PHE A 2 9.46 -26.19 -25.75
C PHE A 2 9.07 -24.72 -25.47
N ALA A 3 7.91 -24.27 -25.97
CA ALA A 3 7.40 -22.92 -25.73
C ALA A 3 7.11 -22.62 -24.24
N GLU A 4 6.67 -23.62 -23.47
CA GLU A 4 6.47 -23.50 -22.02
C GLU A 4 7.80 -23.40 -21.27
N LYS A 5 8.82 -24.15 -21.72
CA LYS A 5 10.19 -24.06 -21.19
C LYS A 5 10.85 -22.72 -21.50
N GLU A 6 10.68 -22.17 -22.69
CA GLU A 6 11.18 -20.81 -23.02
C GLU A 6 10.50 -19.74 -22.17
N LYS A 7 9.19 -19.85 -21.95
CA LYS A 7 8.45 -18.94 -21.04
C LYS A 7 8.94 -19.03 -19.61
N ALA A 8 9.22 -20.24 -19.13
CA ALA A 8 9.75 -20.47 -17.78
C ALA A 8 11.16 -19.87 -17.62
N ILE A 9 12.01 -20.01 -18.63
CA ILE A 9 13.36 -19.42 -18.65
C ILE A 9 13.29 -17.88 -18.70
N ALA A 10 12.44 -17.32 -19.55
CA ALA A 10 12.23 -15.87 -19.62
C ALA A 10 11.73 -15.32 -18.29
N LYS A 11 10.77 -15.99 -17.65
CA LYS A 11 10.26 -15.62 -16.32
C LYS A 11 11.35 -15.69 -15.25
N ALA A 12 12.15 -16.75 -15.23
CA ALA A 12 13.26 -16.89 -14.29
C ALA A 12 14.33 -15.78 -14.47
N LEU A 13 14.62 -15.39 -15.72
CA LEU A 13 15.52 -14.27 -16.02
C LEU A 13 14.94 -12.91 -15.61
N GLU A 14 13.63 -12.74 -15.71
CA GLU A 14 12.91 -11.55 -15.23
C GLU A 14 12.94 -11.46 -13.71
N ASP A 15 12.68 -12.55 -13.00
CA ASP A 15 12.81 -12.65 -11.53
C ASP A 15 14.23 -12.31 -11.07
N LEU A 16 15.24 -12.86 -11.75
CA LEU A 16 16.65 -12.54 -11.50
C LEU A 16 16.99 -11.07 -11.77
N ARG A 17 16.37 -10.45 -12.76
CA ARG A 17 16.52 -9.01 -13.05
C ARG A 17 15.79 -8.13 -12.05
N ALA A 18 14.64 -8.57 -11.52
CA ALA A 18 13.88 -7.88 -10.51
C ALA A 18 14.67 -7.79 -9.19
N ASN A 19 15.48 -8.79 -8.88
CA ASN A 19 16.34 -8.80 -7.69
C ASN A 19 17.37 -7.66 -7.65
N PHE A 20 17.72 -7.06 -8.78
CA PHE A 20 18.64 -5.92 -8.86
C PHE A 20 17.94 -4.61 -9.21
N TYR A 21 16.62 -4.55 -9.07
CA TYR A 21 15.84 -3.34 -9.34
C TYR A 21 15.39 -2.70 -8.03
N CYS A 22 15.63 -1.39 -7.93
CA CYS A 22 15.15 -0.59 -6.81
C CYS A 22 13.89 0.17 -7.23
N GLU A 23 12.72 -0.28 -6.77
CA GLU A 23 11.43 0.38 -7.00
C GLU A 23 11.33 1.77 -6.36
N LEU A 24 12.14 2.05 -5.34
CA LEU A 24 12.14 3.37 -4.69
C LEU A 24 12.85 4.42 -5.53
N CYS A 25 13.88 4.00 -6.28
CA CYS A 25 14.74 4.89 -7.04
C CYS A 25 14.58 4.75 -8.56
N ASP A 26 13.75 3.82 -9.02
CA ASP A 26 13.56 3.46 -10.42
C ASP A 26 14.88 3.16 -11.15
N LYS A 27 15.78 2.45 -10.45
CA LYS A 27 17.12 2.11 -10.95
C LYS A 27 17.27 0.60 -11.05
N GLN A 28 17.65 0.13 -12.23
CA GLN A 28 18.03 -1.27 -12.46
C GLN A 28 19.55 -1.40 -12.45
N TYR A 29 20.06 -2.31 -11.64
CA TYR A 29 21.48 -2.61 -11.51
C TYR A 29 21.79 -3.94 -12.20
N GLN A 30 22.99 -4.05 -12.78
CA GLN A 30 23.43 -5.27 -13.47
C GLN A 30 24.21 -6.22 -12.53
N LYS A 31 24.74 -5.69 -11.43
CA LYS A 31 25.61 -6.40 -10.48
C LYS A 31 25.05 -6.30 -9.07
N HIS A 32 25.17 -7.39 -8.32
CA HIS A 32 24.79 -7.42 -6.91
C HIS A 32 25.53 -6.38 -6.07
N GLN A 33 26.84 -6.20 -6.27
CA GLN A 33 27.61 -5.22 -5.48
C GLN A 33 27.12 -3.79 -5.68
N GLU A 34 26.77 -3.40 -6.90
CA GLU A 34 26.26 -2.05 -7.19
C GLU A 34 24.87 -1.83 -6.58
N PHE A 35 24.03 -2.87 -6.59
CA PHE A 35 22.74 -2.84 -5.92
C PHE A 35 22.89 -2.73 -4.40
N ASP A 36 23.77 -3.54 -3.80
CA ASP A 36 24.05 -3.51 -2.37
C ASP A 36 24.60 -2.15 -1.92
N ASN A 37 25.56 -1.61 -2.68
CA ASN A 37 26.06 -0.25 -2.49
C ASN A 37 24.95 0.80 -2.59
N HIS A 38 24.00 0.62 -3.52
CA HIS A 38 22.84 1.51 -3.64
C HIS A 38 21.91 1.42 -2.43
N ILE A 39 21.55 0.22 -1.98
CA ILE A 39 20.69 0.03 -0.80
C ILE A 39 21.35 0.63 0.45
N ASN A 40 22.66 0.48 0.58
CA ASN A 40 23.46 1.06 1.67
C ASN A 40 23.77 2.56 1.48
N SER A 41 23.40 3.16 0.34
CA SER A 41 23.65 4.58 0.08
C SER A 41 22.72 5.46 0.93
N TYR A 42 23.26 6.59 1.39
CA TYR A 42 22.52 7.58 2.18
C TYR A 42 21.22 8.05 1.51
N ASP A 43 21.27 8.32 0.19
CA ASP A 43 20.12 8.79 -0.59
C ASP A 43 18.98 7.76 -0.61
N HIS A 44 19.31 6.48 -0.76
CA HIS A 44 18.33 5.40 -0.74
C HIS A 44 17.68 5.28 0.63
N ALA A 45 18.48 5.23 1.69
CA ALA A 45 18.00 5.15 3.07
C ALA A 45 17.10 6.33 3.43
N HIS A 46 17.46 7.54 2.99
CA HIS A 46 16.65 8.74 3.24
C HIS A 46 15.31 8.69 2.51
N LYS A 47 15.31 8.27 1.23
CA LYS A 47 14.08 8.13 0.42
C LYS A 47 13.16 7.05 0.98
N GLN A 48 13.72 5.93 1.43
CA GLN A 48 12.97 4.85 2.08
C GLN A 48 12.29 5.36 3.36
N ARG A 49 13.05 6.00 4.26
CA ARG A 49 12.51 6.55 5.51
C ARG A 49 11.41 7.59 5.25
N LEU A 50 11.55 8.43 4.23
CA LEU A 50 10.53 9.42 3.88
C LEU A 50 9.21 8.76 3.41
N LYS A 51 9.30 7.70 2.59
CA LYS A 51 8.13 6.92 2.15
C LYS A 51 7.43 6.26 3.33
N GLU A 52 8.19 5.64 4.23
CA GLU A 52 7.64 5.02 5.44
C GLU A 52 6.95 6.04 6.36
N LEU A 53 7.59 7.19 6.59
CA LEU A 53 6.99 8.29 7.36
C LEU A 53 5.67 8.74 6.74
N LYS A 54 5.63 8.97 5.42
CA LYS A 54 4.42 9.38 4.71
C LYS A 54 3.31 8.31 4.79
N GLN A 55 3.67 7.04 4.64
CA GLN A 55 2.71 5.94 4.74
C GLN A 55 2.15 5.79 6.15
N ARG A 56 2.99 5.94 7.19
CA ARG A 56 2.57 5.90 8.59
C ARG A 56 1.62 7.06 8.92
N GLU A 57 1.94 8.26 8.44
CA GLU A 57 1.08 9.43 8.61
C GLU A 57 -0.24 9.29 7.85
N PHE A 58 -0.22 8.73 6.64
CA PHE A 58 -1.44 8.41 5.89
C PHE A 58 -2.31 7.39 6.65
N ALA A 59 -1.74 6.29 7.13
CA ALA A 59 -2.47 5.28 7.89
C ALA A 59 -3.09 5.89 9.17
N ARG A 60 -2.38 6.79 9.84
CA ARG A 60 -2.88 7.54 10.99
C ARG A 60 -4.03 8.48 10.62
N ASN A 61 -3.93 9.19 9.51
CA ASN A 61 -4.95 10.11 9.03
C ASN A 61 -6.22 9.38 8.56
N VAL A 62 -6.06 8.29 7.81
CA VAL A 62 -7.18 7.42 7.40
C VAL A 62 -7.89 6.83 8.62
N SER A 63 -7.14 6.34 9.61
CA SER A 63 -7.73 5.74 10.83
C SER A 63 -8.51 6.77 11.66
N SER A 64 -7.98 8.00 11.78
CA SER A 64 -8.63 9.07 12.53
C SER A 64 -9.84 9.65 11.81
N ARG A 65 -9.79 9.77 10.47
CA ARG A 65 -10.92 10.19 9.64
C ARG A 65 -12.03 9.14 9.64
N SER A 66 -11.68 7.87 9.42
CA SER A 66 -12.63 6.73 9.44
C SER A 66 -13.37 6.61 10.77
N ARG A 67 -12.68 6.76 11.92
CA ARG A 67 -13.35 6.78 13.24
C ARG A 67 -14.33 7.96 13.42
N LYS A 68 -14.01 9.12 12.87
CA LYS A 68 -14.86 10.32 12.97
C LYS A 68 -16.10 10.21 12.08
N ASP A 69 -15.93 9.71 10.86
CA ASP A 69 -17.03 9.49 9.91
C ASP A 69 -17.96 8.35 10.39
N GLY A 70 -17.41 7.27 10.94
CA GLY A 70 -18.20 6.18 11.53
C GLY A 70 -19.13 6.64 12.67
N LYS A 71 -18.65 7.49 13.59
CA LYS A 71 -19.48 8.05 14.67
C LYS A 71 -20.63 8.92 14.14
N LYS A 72 -20.42 9.67 13.06
CA LYS A 72 -21.48 10.49 12.46
C LYS A 72 -22.54 9.61 11.80
N GLN A 73 -22.11 8.59 11.07
CA GLN A 73 -22.99 7.66 10.38
C GLN A 73 -23.85 6.87 11.39
N GLU A 74 -23.26 6.39 12.48
CA GLU A 74 -23.98 5.70 13.56
C GLU A 74 -25.06 6.59 14.19
N LYS A 75 -24.74 7.86 14.46
CA LYS A 75 -25.72 8.82 15.02
C LYS A 75 -26.88 9.09 14.06
N MET A 76 -26.59 9.17 12.75
CA MET A 76 -27.61 9.34 11.72
C MET A 76 -28.51 8.11 11.61
N LEU A 77 -27.93 6.91 11.61
CA LEU A 77 -28.68 5.65 11.61
C LEU A 77 -29.56 5.51 12.85
N ARG A 78 -29.05 5.87 14.04
CA ARG A 78 -29.84 5.86 15.27
C ARG A 78 -31.02 6.82 15.19
N ARG A 79 -30.82 8.03 14.67
CA ARG A 79 -31.93 9.00 14.46
C ARG A 79 -32.97 8.48 13.47
N LEU A 80 -32.52 7.84 12.39
CA LEU A 80 -33.42 7.25 11.41
C LEU A 80 -34.26 6.14 12.03
N HIS A 81 -33.64 5.29 12.85
CA HIS A 81 -34.35 4.23 13.59
C HIS A 81 -35.41 4.80 14.53
N GLU A 82 -35.05 5.80 15.34
CA GLU A 82 -35.98 6.45 16.27
C GLU A 82 -37.19 7.08 15.56
N LEU A 83 -36.96 7.74 14.41
CA LEU A 83 -38.04 8.28 13.58
C LEU A 83 -38.95 7.19 13.00
N ALA A 84 -38.38 6.04 12.61
CA ALA A 84 -39.16 4.91 12.12
C ALA A 84 -40.03 4.28 13.23
N GLU A 85 -39.51 4.19 14.45
CA GLU A 85 -40.26 3.71 15.62
C GLU A 85 -41.41 4.64 15.99
N LEU A 86 -41.19 5.96 15.99
CA LEU A 86 -42.24 6.95 16.23
C LEU A 86 -43.36 6.85 15.18
N ARG A 87 -43.00 6.67 13.90
CA ARG A 87 -43.99 6.51 12.83
C ARG A 87 -44.82 5.24 13.01
N LYS A 88 -44.20 4.14 13.42
CA LYS A 88 -44.89 2.87 13.72
C LYS A 88 -45.84 2.95 14.92
N GLN A 89 -45.60 3.86 15.86
CA GLN A 89 -46.50 4.10 17.00
C GLN A 89 -47.68 5.02 16.68
N GLN A 90 -47.63 5.73 15.54
CA GLN A 90 -48.69 6.64 15.08
C GLN A 90 -49.69 5.96 14.12
N ASP A 91 -49.34 4.80 13.56
CA ASP A 91 -50.25 3.87 12.87
C ASP A 91 -50.92 2.92 13.89
#